data_AF-A0AAU5YYF1-F1
#
_entry.id   AF-A0AAU5YYF1-F1
#
_cell.length_a   1.000
_cell.length_b   1.000
_cell.length_c   1.000
_cell.angle_alpha   90.00
_cell.angle_beta   90.00
_cell.angle_gamma   90.00
#
_symmetry.space_group_name_H-M   'P 1'
#
loop_
_entity.id
_entity.type
_entity.pdbx_description
1 polymer ?
#
loop_
_entity_poly.entity_id
_entity_poly.type
_entity_poly.pdbx_seq_one_letter_code
_entity_poly.pdbx_strand_id
1 'polypeptide(L)'
;MAGTADFAAPEQYALASVHTGLLDCIQVNLAVLADHVHGPGTHLRLGAPLRFASWPLPDGLPTVDPPLADQLALATALLGLRVTRQERLTRDEMLASLSERGGTHYVVADAYDLPWLPYYDHAHMDHSFLLAAGADGWHVTDAYRIDTQWGPAVPGTWVLAREKLARITSAEFIALEPADLAPVADLSPTLTVDADTVESYLTAYQNHADRGRALERLAAETWLLARARKLHTKYRALFAGRDEETEAEGGQLRAWDKAVEQTYLAHRRVSRGRAEPAGVVDRLREVLAADRTVFGAEGAVPAPAPTVPGSATDDALRRRVAAVAAAVLGVPETDLLAGAAFDSFPSFSSFRLVEIIEGVESALDRELDPDHLIPENLRRVDDLCRILR
;
A
#
# COMPACT_ATOMS: atom_id res chain seq x y z
N MET A 1 8.70 -41.74 -25.23
CA MET A 1 9.15 -40.53 -25.94
C MET A 1 8.15 -39.43 -25.62
N ALA A 2 8.44 -38.59 -24.62
CA ALA A 2 7.61 -37.43 -24.32
C ALA A 2 7.84 -36.41 -25.44
N GLY A 3 6.78 -36.09 -26.19
CA GLY A 3 6.83 -35.02 -27.17
C GLY A 3 7.18 -33.73 -26.47
N THR A 4 8.21 -33.04 -26.95
CA THR A 4 8.49 -31.65 -26.57
C THR A 4 7.29 -30.82 -27.02
N ALA A 5 6.41 -30.47 -26.07
CA ALA A 5 5.37 -29.49 -26.33
C ALA A 5 6.06 -28.19 -26.76
N ASP A 6 5.67 -27.68 -27.93
CA ASP A 6 6.19 -26.43 -28.47
C ASP A 6 5.53 -25.28 -27.70
N PHE A 7 6.15 -24.88 -26.59
CA PHE A 7 5.67 -23.75 -25.80
C PHE A 7 6.03 -22.46 -26.53
N ALA A 8 5.03 -21.62 -26.80
CA ALA A 8 5.28 -20.25 -27.19
C ALA A 8 6.15 -19.56 -26.13
N ALA A 9 7.04 -18.65 -26.55
CA ALA A 9 7.80 -17.84 -25.62
C ALA A 9 6.83 -17.06 -24.71
N PRO A 10 7.03 -17.05 -23.39
CA PRO A 10 6.16 -16.35 -22.48
C PRO A 10 6.20 -14.84 -22.76
N GLU A 11 5.04 -14.20 -22.61
CA GLU A 11 4.91 -12.76 -22.79
C GLU A 11 5.83 -11.99 -21.81
N GLN A 12 6.38 -10.88 -22.30
CA GLN A 12 7.20 -9.97 -21.50
C GLN A 12 6.37 -8.73 -21.14
N TYR A 13 6.32 -8.43 -19.84
CA TYR A 13 5.54 -7.32 -19.31
C TYR A 13 6.43 -6.15 -18.90
N ALA A 14 6.03 -4.93 -19.25
CA ALA A 14 6.73 -3.70 -18.89
C ALA A 14 6.38 -3.25 -17.46
N LEU A 15 6.93 -3.93 -16.45
CA LEU A 15 6.57 -3.66 -15.04
C LEU A 15 6.87 -2.22 -14.57
N ALA A 16 7.83 -1.55 -15.22
CA ALA A 16 8.22 -0.19 -14.87
C ALA A 16 7.18 0.88 -15.23
N SER A 17 6.22 0.58 -16.13
CA SER A 17 5.15 1.53 -16.48
C SER A 17 4.00 1.55 -15.47
N VAL A 18 3.90 0.53 -14.62
CA VAL A 18 2.84 0.39 -13.63
C VAL A 18 3.21 1.15 -12.36
N HIS A 19 2.30 1.97 -11.84
CA HIS A 19 2.46 2.65 -10.56
C HIS A 19 2.21 1.68 -9.39
N THR A 20 3.08 0.67 -9.26
CA THR A 20 2.95 -0.45 -8.32
C THR A 20 2.78 -0.04 -6.86
N GLY A 21 3.31 1.12 -6.46
CA GLY A 21 3.14 1.68 -5.12
C GLY A 21 1.73 2.20 -4.79
N LEU A 22 0.82 2.26 -5.78
CA LEU A 22 -0.55 2.76 -5.64
C LEU A 22 -1.60 1.64 -5.55
N LEU A 23 -1.21 0.40 -5.83
CA LEU A 23 -2.14 -0.72 -6.07
C LEU A 23 -1.97 -1.78 -4.98
N ASP A 24 -3.05 -2.48 -4.62
CA ASP A 24 -2.98 -3.64 -3.72
C ASP A 24 -2.42 -4.90 -4.45
N CYS A 25 -2.27 -6.00 -3.70
CA CYS A 25 -1.72 -7.27 -4.22
C CYS A 25 -2.61 -7.94 -5.27
N ILE A 26 -3.89 -7.59 -5.39
CA ILE A 26 -4.83 -8.12 -6.38
C ILE A 26 -4.83 -7.23 -7.62
N GLN A 27 -4.92 -5.91 -7.44
CA GLN A 27 -4.99 -4.92 -8.50
C GLN A 27 -3.71 -4.84 -9.34
N VAL A 28 -2.54 -5.03 -8.73
CA VAL A 28 -1.27 -4.72 -9.38
C VAL A 28 -0.98 -5.59 -10.61
N ASN A 29 -1.40 -6.85 -10.62
CA ASN A 29 -1.17 -7.73 -11.77
C ASN A 29 -2.29 -7.62 -12.82
N LEU A 30 -3.49 -7.16 -12.43
CA LEU A 30 -4.51 -6.70 -13.40
C LEU A 30 -4.03 -5.43 -14.12
N ALA A 31 -3.38 -4.52 -13.40
CA ALA A 31 -2.78 -3.32 -13.95
C ALA A 31 -1.70 -3.62 -14.99
N VAL A 32 -0.87 -4.63 -14.76
CA VAL A 32 0.12 -5.11 -15.74
C VAL A 32 -0.55 -5.56 -17.04
N LEU A 33 -1.60 -6.38 -16.94
CA LEU A 33 -2.33 -6.85 -18.12
C LEU A 33 -3.03 -5.70 -18.86
N ALA A 34 -3.65 -4.77 -18.13
CA ALA A 34 -4.33 -3.63 -18.71
C ALA A 34 -3.37 -2.70 -19.46
N ASP A 35 -2.22 -2.38 -18.86
CA ASP A 35 -1.19 -1.56 -19.49
C ASP A 35 -0.54 -2.25 -20.70
N HIS A 36 -0.40 -3.57 -20.66
CA HIS A 36 0.11 -4.35 -21.79
C HIS A 36 -0.84 -4.28 -23.00
N VAL A 37 -2.14 -4.40 -22.76
CA VAL A 37 -3.17 -4.46 -23.83
C VAL A 37 -3.52 -3.08 -24.36
N HIS A 38 -3.75 -2.11 -23.48
CA HIS A 38 -4.32 -0.79 -23.82
C HIS A 38 -3.32 0.35 -23.75
N GLY A 39 -2.08 0.04 -23.36
CA GLY A 39 -0.97 0.98 -23.26
C GLY A 39 -0.74 1.53 -21.85
N PRO A 40 0.46 2.11 -21.60
CA PRO A 40 0.88 2.59 -20.28
C PRO A 40 -0.12 3.56 -19.62
N GLY A 41 -0.34 3.39 -18.31
CA GLY A 41 -1.20 4.28 -17.53
C GLY A 41 -2.68 3.90 -17.55
N THR A 42 -3.08 2.87 -18.30
CA THR A 42 -4.46 2.35 -18.29
C THR A 42 -4.91 1.97 -16.88
N HIS A 43 -4.01 1.38 -16.08
CA HIS A 43 -4.28 1.01 -14.69
C HIS A 43 -4.74 2.16 -13.79
N LEU A 44 -4.41 3.42 -14.10
CA LEU A 44 -4.83 4.57 -13.31
C LEU A 44 -6.36 4.70 -13.28
N ARG A 45 -7.08 4.11 -14.23
CA ARG A 45 -8.55 4.07 -14.26
C ARG A 45 -9.18 3.37 -13.07
N LEU A 46 -8.46 2.48 -12.37
CA LEU A 46 -8.90 1.93 -11.09
C LEU A 46 -9.13 3.02 -10.03
N GLY A 47 -8.48 4.18 -10.19
CA GLY A 47 -8.70 5.37 -9.36
C GLY A 47 -9.91 6.19 -9.73
N ALA A 48 -10.70 5.85 -10.76
CA ALA A 48 -11.88 6.62 -11.13
C ALA A 48 -12.91 6.69 -9.99
N PRO A 49 -13.33 5.56 -9.38
CA PRO A 49 -14.12 5.60 -8.16
C PRO A 49 -13.23 5.67 -6.91
N LEU A 50 -13.46 6.66 -6.05
CA LEU A 50 -13.05 6.61 -4.65
C LEU A 50 -14.27 6.25 -3.80
N ARG A 51 -14.37 4.97 -3.44
CA ARG A 51 -15.47 4.42 -2.64
C ARG A 51 -14.98 4.06 -1.24
N PHE A 52 -15.77 4.40 -0.22
CA PHE A 52 -15.66 3.78 1.09
C PHE A 52 -16.70 2.67 1.18
N ALA A 53 -16.23 1.42 1.19
CA ALA A 53 -17.03 0.23 1.42
C ALA A 53 -16.27 -0.66 2.38
N SER A 54 -17.01 -1.48 3.13
CA SER A 54 -16.40 -2.48 3.99
C SER A 54 -17.15 -3.80 3.97
N TRP A 55 -16.41 -4.88 4.25
CA TRP A 55 -16.89 -6.25 4.27
C TRP A 55 -16.56 -6.88 5.62
N PRO A 56 -17.43 -7.74 6.16
CA PRO A 56 -17.18 -8.39 7.45
C PRO A 56 -16.11 -9.47 7.32
N LEU A 57 -15.20 -9.53 8.30
CA LEU A 57 -14.28 -10.65 8.49
C LEU A 57 -14.82 -11.66 9.51
N PRO A 58 -14.31 -12.90 9.52
CA PRO A 58 -14.72 -13.92 10.48
C PRO A 58 -14.48 -13.57 11.95
N ASP A 59 -13.52 -12.68 12.25
CA ASP A 59 -13.22 -12.20 13.59
C ASP A 59 -14.13 -11.03 14.02
N GLY A 60 -15.05 -10.60 13.16
CA GLY A 60 -16.01 -9.52 13.45
C GLY A 60 -15.49 -8.12 13.14
N LEU A 61 -14.21 -7.96 12.76
CA LEU A 61 -13.70 -6.69 12.26
C LEU A 61 -14.13 -6.48 10.79
N PRO A 62 -14.44 -5.24 10.38
CA PRO A 62 -14.68 -4.94 8.97
C PRO A 62 -13.36 -4.69 8.23
N THR A 63 -13.30 -5.04 6.95
CA THR A 63 -12.18 -4.71 6.06
C THR A 63 -12.63 -3.85 4.90
N VAL A 64 -11.75 -2.99 4.40
CA VAL A 64 -11.90 -2.23 3.16
C VAL A 64 -11.24 -2.93 1.97
N ASP A 65 -10.65 -4.11 2.19
CA ASP A 65 -10.14 -5.00 1.15
C ASP A 65 -11.32 -5.72 0.46
N PRO A 66 -11.62 -5.41 -0.82
CA PRO A 66 -12.78 -5.97 -1.49
C PRO A 66 -12.59 -7.47 -1.80
N PRO A 67 -13.66 -8.27 -1.77
CA PRO A 67 -13.62 -9.63 -2.28
C PRO A 67 -13.12 -9.68 -3.73
N LEU A 68 -12.45 -10.78 -4.09
CA LEU A 68 -11.91 -10.98 -5.45
C LEU A 68 -12.95 -10.73 -6.55
N ALA A 69 -14.21 -11.14 -6.34
CA ALA A 69 -15.28 -10.93 -7.32
C ALA A 69 -15.51 -9.43 -7.62
N ASP A 70 -15.42 -8.57 -6.60
CA ASP A 70 -15.59 -7.12 -6.75
C ASP A 70 -14.38 -6.51 -7.47
N GLN A 71 -13.16 -6.97 -7.16
CA GLN A 71 -11.93 -6.55 -7.86
C GLN A 71 -11.96 -6.95 -9.36
N LEU A 72 -12.44 -8.16 -9.68
CA LEU A 72 -12.59 -8.62 -11.07
C LEU A 72 -13.70 -7.88 -11.82
N ALA A 73 -14.78 -7.49 -11.13
CA ALA A 73 -15.81 -6.62 -11.70
C ALA A 73 -15.24 -5.23 -12.05
N LEU A 74 -14.36 -4.67 -11.21
CA LEU A 74 -13.65 -3.42 -11.51
C LEU A 74 -12.70 -3.58 -12.71
N ALA A 75 -12.00 -4.70 -12.83
CA ALA A 75 -11.16 -4.98 -14.00
C ALA A 75 -11.98 -4.95 -15.31
N THR A 76 -13.16 -5.56 -15.29
CA THR A 76 -14.08 -5.55 -16.44
C THR A 76 -14.60 -4.15 -16.73
N ALA A 77 -15.01 -3.40 -15.70
CA ALA A 77 -15.62 -2.09 -15.88
C ALA A 77 -14.62 -0.98 -16.25
N LEU A 78 -13.39 -1.05 -15.74
CA LEU A 78 -12.44 0.08 -15.78
C LEU A 78 -11.18 -0.21 -16.59
N LEU A 79 -10.76 -1.47 -16.72
CA LEU A 79 -9.48 -1.84 -17.34
C LEU A 79 -9.62 -2.42 -18.74
N GLY A 80 -10.84 -2.65 -19.23
CA GLY A 80 -11.04 -3.32 -20.51
C GLY A 80 -10.49 -4.76 -20.49
N LEU A 81 -10.63 -5.44 -19.35
CA LEU A 81 -10.23 -6.84 -19.15
C LEU A 81 -11.46 -7.66 -18.77
N ARG A 82 -11.92 -8.53 -19.68
CA ARG A 82 -13.09 -9.37 -19.45
C ARG A 82 -12.66 -10.73 -18.91
N VAL A 83 -13.25 -11.13 -17.78
CA VAL A 83 -13.16 -12.50 -17.28
C VAL A 83 -13.91 -13.43 -18.22
N THR A 84 -13.21 -14.38 -18.84
CA THR A 84 -13.82 -15.38 -19.72
C THR A 84 -13.99 -16.73 -19.04
N ARG A 85 -13.16 -16.99 -18.03
CA ARG A 85 -13.19 -18.20 -17.22
C ARG A 85 -12.60 -17.91 -15.85
N GLN A 86 -13.24 -18.45 -14.82
CA GLN A 86 -12.75 -18.45 -13.46
C GLN A 86 -13.01 -19.83 -12.87
N GLU A 87 -11.96 -20.46 -12.34
CA GLU A 87 -12.04 -21.76 -11.71
C GLU A 87 -11.14 -21.82 -10.50
N ARG A 88 -11.60 -22.51 -9.46
CA ARG A 88 -10.73 -22.90 -8.35
C ARG A 88 -10.10 -24.25 -8.68
N LEU A 89 -8.79 -24.26 -8.90
CA LEU A 89 -8.04 -25.44 -9.31
C LEU A 89 -7.08 -25.89 -8.21
N THR A 90 -6.83 -27.19 -8.13
CA THR A 90 -5.63 -27.70 -7.45
C THR A 90 -4.39 -27.37 -8.27
N ARG A 91 -3.20 -27.48 -7.67
CA ARG A 91 -1.93 -27.29 -8.39
C ARG A 91 -1.85 -28.08 -9.69
N ASP A 92 -2.10 -29.38 -9.62
CA ASP A 92 -1.85 -30.25 -10.77
C ASP A 92 -2.85 -29.97 -11.90
N GLU A 93 -4.08 -29.60 -11.57
CA GLU A 93 -5.08 -29.13 -12.55
C GLU A 93 -4.69 -27.78 -13.16
N MET A 94 -4.19 -26.84 -12.35
CA MET A 94 -3.70 -25.53 -12.81
C MET A 94 -2.54 -25.69 -13.81
N LEU A 95 -1.54 -26.51 -13.47
CA LEU A 95 -0.38 -26.76 -14.34
C LEU A 95 -0.77 -27.51 -15.63
N ALA A 96 -1.69 -28.46 -15.53
CA ALA A 96 -2.23 -29.13 -16.72
C ALA A 96 -2.98 -28.15 -17.63
N SER A 97 -3.85 -27.31 -17.04
CA SER A 97 -4.62 -26.28 -17.75
C SER A 97 -3.72 -25.30 -18.49
N LEU A 98 -2.64 -24.83 -17.86
CA LEU A 98 -1.64 -23.97 -18.51
C LEU A 98 -0.93 -24.64 -19.69
N SER A 99 -0.61 -25.93 -19.55
CA SER A 99 0.06 -26.69 -20.60
C SER A 99 -0.84 -26.94 -21.80
N GLU A 100 -2.13 -27.13 -21.57
CA GLU A 100 -3.13 -27.40 -22.62
C GLU A 100 -3.59 -26.12 -23.33
N ARG A 101 -3.80 -25.03 -22.58
CA ARG A 101 -4.37 -23.79 -23.12
C ARG A 101 -3.31 -22.81 -23.61
N GLY A 102 -2.10 -22.88 -23.06
CA GLY A 102 -1.07 -21.88 -23.29
C GLY A 102 -1.44 -20.49 -22.76
N GLY A 103 -0.58 -19.50 -23.02
CA GLY A 103 -0.81 -18.11 -22.64
C GLY A 103 -0.65 -17.82 -21.14
N THR A 104 -0.78 -16.53 -20.82
CA THR A 104 -0.68 -16.03 -19.44
C THR A 104 -2.05 -16.05 -18.77
N HIS A 105 -2.09 -16.53 -17.53
CA HIS A 105 -3.28 -16.51 -16.69
C HIS A 105 -3.05 -15.66 -15.45
N TYR A 106 -4.13 -15.03 -14.99
CA TYR A 106 -4.15 -14.33 -13.71
C TYR A 106 -4.51 -15.34 -12.62
N VAL A 107 -3.65 -15.45 -11.61
CA VAL A 107 -3.76 -16.46 -10.56
C VAL A 107 -3.83 -15.77 -9.21
N VAL A 108 -4.73 -16.21 -8.34
CA VAL A 108 -4.77 -15.80 -6.94
C VAL A 108 -4.57 -17.02 -6.04
N ALA A 109 -3.59 -16.96 -5.16
CA ALA A 109 -3.27 -18.01 -4.21
C ALA A 109 -2.83 -17.41 -2.87
N ASP A 110 -2.65 -18.27 -1.87
CA ASP A 110 -2.18 -17.86 -0.56
C ASP A 110 -0.70 -17.46 -0.60
N ALA A 111 -0.39 -16.21 -0.23
CA ALA A 111 0.96 -15.65 -0.17
C ALA A 111 1.91 -16.46 0.71
N TYR A 112 1.38 -17.18 1.72
CA TYR A 112 2.15 -18.07 2.59
C TYR A 112 2.92 -19.15 1.81
N ASP A 113 2.40 -19.54 0.64
CA ASP A 113 2.94 -20.62 -0.20
C ASP A 113 3.75 -20.11 -1.41
N LEU A 114 3.96 -18.80 -1.55
CA LEU A 114 4.61 -18.17 -2.72
C LEU A 114 6.08 -17.78 -2.42
N PRO A 115 7.08 -18.57 -2.84
CA PRO A 115 8.47 -18.43 -2.39
C PRO A 115 9.23 -17.18 -2.90
N TRP A 116 8.62 -16.38 -3.76
CA TRP A 116 9.18 -15.10 -4.21
C TRP A 116 8.68 -13.90 -3.40
N LEU A 117 7.75 -14.12 -2.46
CA LEU A 117 7.21 -13.07 -1.59
C LEU A 117 7.80 -13.13 -0.18
N PRO A 118 7.88 -11.98 0.51
CA PRO A 118 8.33 -11.93 1.91
C PRO A 118 7.33 -12.57 2.89
N TYR A 119 6.10 -12.88 2.44
CA TYR A 119 5.07 -13.55 3.25
C TYR A 119 5.23 -15.06 3.32
N TYR A 120 6.10 -15.63 2.47
CA TYR A 120 6.37 -17.05 2.42
C TYR A 120 6.76 -17.58 3.80
N ASP A 121 6.05 -18.59 4.29
CA ASP A 121 6.21 -19.15 5.65
C ASP A 121 5.90 -18.19 6.83
N HIS A 122 5.32 -17.03 6.55
CA HIS A 122 5.14 -15.97 7.55
C HIS A 122 3.69 -15.50 7.72
N ALA A 123 2.95 -15.26 6.64
CA ALA A 123 1.59 -14.74 6.74
C ALA A 123 0.68 -15.24 5.62
N HIS A 124 -0.56 -15.52 5.98
CA HIS A 124 -1.62 -15.90 5.05
C HIS A 124 -2.33 -14.66 4.52
N MET A 125 -2.42 -14.53 3.20
CA MET A 125 -3.27 -13.55 2.52
C MET A 125 -3.45 -13.94 1.06
N ASP A 126 -4.58 -13.55 0.46
CA ASP A 126 -4.76 -13.68 -0.98
C ASP A 126 -3.75 -12.79 -1.71
N HIS A 127 -3.10 -13.34 -2.74
CA HIS A 127 -2.10 -12.62 -3.51
C HIS A 127 -2.19 -13.01 -4.98
N SER A 128 -2.19 -12.00 -5.86
CA SER A 128 -2.26 -12.25 -7.29
C SER A 128 -0.88 -12.31 -7.94
N PHE A 129 -0.77 -13.04 -9.04
CA PHE A 129 0.39 -13.04 -9.92
C PHE A 129 -0.03 -13.51 -11.32
N LEU A 130 0.83 -13.27 -12.31
CA LEU A 130 0.67 -13.79 -13.66
C LEU A 130 1.47 -15.08 -13.82
N LEU A 131 0.86 -16.11 -14.40
CA LEU A 131 1.48 -17.42 -14.59
C LEU A 131 1.36 -17.87 -16.04
N ALA A 132 2.50 -18.27 -16.62
CA ALA A 132 2.58 -18.86 -17.96
C ALA A 132 3.48 -20.11 -17.96
N ALA A 133 3.21 -21.04 -18.88
CA ALA A 133 4.13 -22.14 -19.17
C ALA A 133 5.17 -21.71 -20.21
N GLY A 134 6.41 -22.13 -20.05
CA GLY A 134 7.49 -21.92 -21.01
C GLY A 134 8.41 -23.13 -21.10
N ALA A 135 9.29 -23.14 -22.10
CA ALA A 135 10.23 -24.25 -22.33
C ALA A 135 11.18 -24.48 -21.13
N ASP A 136 11.51 -23.42 -20.40
CA ASP A 136 12.45 -23.45 -19.27
C ASP A 136 11.76 -23.64 -17.91
N GLY A 137 10.42 -23.70 -17.87
CA GLY A 137 9.64 -23.91 -16.65
C GLY A 137 8.38 -23.05 -16.55
N TRP A 138 8.00 -22.71 -15.33
CA TRP A 138 6.82 -21.89 -15.03
C TRP A 138 7.24 -20.45 -14.83
N HIS A 139 6.72 -19.56 -15.69
CA HIS A 139 7.04 -18.15 -15.66
C HIS A 139 6.04 -17.43 -14.77
N VAL A 140 6.52 -16.95 -13.63
CA VAL A 140 5.77 -16.09 -12.71
C VAL A 140 6.15 -14.65 -12.99
N THR A 141 5.17 -13.77 -13.19
CA THR A 141 5.37 -12.32 -13.17
C THR A 141 4.52 -11.71 -12.09
N ASP A 142 5.14 -10.87 -11.26
CA ASP A 142 4.48 -10.22 -10.15
C ASP A 142 4.97 -8.78 -10.04
N ALA A 143 4.05 -7.82 -10.13
CA ALA A 143 4.34 -6.42 -10.02
C ALA A 143 4.17 -5.87 -8.61
N TYR A 144 3.86 -6.71 -7.62
CA TYR A 144 3.62 -6.24 -6.26
C TYR A 144 4.87 -5.61 -5.64
N ARG A 145 4.65 -4.47 -4.97
CA ARG A 145 5.69 -3.73 -4.23
C ARG A 145 5.20 -3.36 -2.84
N ILE A 146 5.93 -3.82 -1.83
CA ILE A 146 5.76 -3.43 -0.43
C ILE A 146 7.05 -3.69 0.36
N ASP A 147 7.27 -2.91 1.42
CA ASP A 147 8.25 -3.22 2.45
C ASP A 147 7.54 -3.81 3.66
N THR A 148 7.97 -5.00 4.08
CA THR A 148 7.40 -5.70 5.25
C THR A 148 8.47 -5.96 6.29
N GLN A 149 8.06 -6.41 7.49
CA GLN A 149 9.00 -6.84 8.53
C GLN A 149 9.83 -8.09 8.15
N TRP A 150 9.43 -8.84 7.11
CA TRP A 150 10.13 -10.03 6.61
C TRP A 150 11.01 -9.73 5.38
N GLY A 151 11.03 -8.48 4.93
CA GLY A 151 11.75 -8.04 3.74
C GLY A 151 10.82 -7.43 2.68
N PRO A 152 11.41 -6.93 1.59
CA PRO A 152 10.66 -6.29 0.52
C PRO A 152 10.05 -7.32 -0.44
N ALA A 153 8.86 -7.02 -0.97
CA ALA A 153 8.40 -7.57 -2.24
C ALA A 153 8.81 -6.59 -3.36
N VAL A 154 9.50 -7.10 -4.37
CA VAL A 154 10.01 -6.31 -5.49
C VAL A 154 9.39 -6.83 -6.80
N PRO A 155 8.88 -5.95 -7.67
CA PRO A 155 8.38 -6.34 -8.97
C PRO A 155 9.40 -7.15 -9.77
N GLY A 156 8.98 -8.26 -10.36
CA GLY A 156 9.90 -9.14 -11.08
C GLY A 156 9.23 -10.25 -11.88
N THR A 157 10.10 -11.03 -12.54
CA THR A 157 9.74 -12.24 -13.27
C THR A 157 10.69 -13.36 -12.85
N TRP A 158 10.13 -14.53 -12.57
CA TRP A 158 10.87 -15.71 -12.12
C TRP A 158 10.53 -16.90 -13.02
N VAL A 159 11.53 -17.73 -13.31
CA VAL A 159 11.32 -19.04 -13.94
C VAL A 159 11.48 -20.08 -12.85
N LEU A 160 10.39 -20.78 -12.56
CA LEU A 160 10.30 -21.72 -11.46
C LEU A 160 10.16 -23.15 -11.98
N ALA A 161 10.89 -24.07 -11.35
CA ALA A 161 10.65 -25.50 -11.51
C ALA A 161 9.33 -25.89 -10.83
N ARG A 162 8.73 -27.01 -11.26
CA ARG A 162 7.44 -27.49 -10.74
C ARG A 162 7.45 -27.65 -9.21
N GLU A 163 8.57 -28.06 -8.65
CA GLU A 163 8.75 -28.30 -7.22
C GLU A 163 8.66 -27.02 -6.40
N LYS A 164 9.00 -25.86 -6.99
CA LYS A 164 8.89 -24.55 -6.32
C LYS A 164 7.45 -24.06 -6.23
N LEU A 165 6.53 -24.64 -7.02
CA LEU A 165 5.09 -24.40 -6.93
C LEU A 165 4.38 -25.48 -6.09
N ALA A 166 5.12 -26.40 -5.48
CA ALA A 166 4.53 -27.60 -4.87
C ALA A 166 3.58 -27.28 -3.70
N ARG A 167 3.80 -26.15 -3.02
CA ARG A 167 3.03 -25.71 -1.85
C ARG A 167 1.71 -25.05 -2.18
N ILE A 168 1.54 -24.52 -3.39
CA ILE A 168 0.24 -24.02 -3.83
C ILE A 168 -0.72 -25.21 -3.82
N THR A 169 -1.63 -25.30 -2.86
CA THR A 169 -2.57 -26.43 -2.76
C THR A 169 -3.82 -26.19 -3.60
N SER A 170 -4.27 -24.93 -3.65
CA SER A 170 -5.40 -24.47 -4.44
C SER A 170 -5.17 -23.01 -4.86
N ALA A 171 -5.66 -22.63 -6.03
CA ALA A 171 -5.64 -21.26 -6.52
C ALA A 171 -6.90 -20.94 -7.33
N GLU A 172 -7.32 -19.67 -7.31
CA GLU A 172 -8.23 -19.13 -8.32
C GLU A 172 -7.44 -18.92 -9.61
N PHE A 173 -7.88 -19.56 -10.67
CA PHE A 173 -7.24 -19.55 -11.98
C PHE A 173 -8.17 -18.86 -12.98
N ILE A 174 -7.74 -17.70 -13.47
CA ILE A 174 -8.61 -16.77 -14.18
C ILE A 174 -8.03 -16.47 -15.56
N ALA A 175 -8.85 -16.69 -16.58
CA ALA A 175 -8.57 -16.27 -17.94
C ALA A 175 -9.19 -14.89 -18.19
N LEU A 176 -8.36 -13.96 -18.66
CA LEU A 176 -8.73 -12.59 -19.00
C LEU A 176 -8.47 -12.38 -20.49
N GLU A 177 -9.43 -11.75 -21.15
CA GLU A 177 -9.27 -11.30 -22.54
C GLU A 177 -9.42 -9.78 -22.63
N PRO A 178 -8.72 -9.14 -23.59
CA PRO A 178 -9.01 -7.76 -23.96
C PRO A 178 -10.50 -7.55 -24.24
N ALA A 179 -11.03 -6.44 -23.73
CA ALA A 179 -12.37 -5.95 -24.02
C ALA A 179 -12.30 -4.46 -24.36
N ASP A 180 -13.38 -3.95 -24.94
CA ASP A 180 -13.47 -2.53 -25.29
C ASP A 180 -13.32 -1.65 -24.04
N LEU A 181 -12.50 -0.63 -24.21
CA LEU A 181 -12.17 0.31 -23.15
C LEU A 181 -12.92 1.63 -23.39
N ALA A 182 -13.84 1.98 -22.50
CA ALA A 182 -14.59 3.25 -22.60
C ALA A 182 -13.63 4.45 -22.61
N PRO A 183 -13.89 5.55 -23.34
CA PRO A 183 -13.06 6.76 -23.29
C PRO A 183 -12.89 7.31 -21.86
N VAL A 184 -11.70 7.87 -21.55
CA VAL A 184 -11.45 8.49 -20.21
C VAL A 184 -12.43 9.63 -19.93
N ALA A 185 -12.83 10.38 -20.96
CA ALA A 185 -13.79 11.48 -20.85
C ALA A 185 -15.17 11.03 -20.31
N ASP A 186 -15.53 9.76 -20.49
CA ASP A 186 -16.80 9.19 -20.02
C ASP A 186 -16.70 8.60 -18.60
N LEU A 187 -15.50 8.62 -18.01
CA LEU A 187 -15.18 8.05 -16.69
C LEU A 187 -14.85 9.15 -15.69
N SER A 188 -15.79 10.05 -15.44
CA SER A 188 -15.60 11.12 -14.45
C SER A 188 -15.19 10.55 -13.08
N PRO A 189 -14.20 11.17 -12.38
CA PRO A 189 -13.84 10.76 -11.03
C PRO A 189 -15.04 10.91 -10.10
N THR A 190 -15.33 9.89 -9.29
CA THR A 190 -16.46 9.87 -8.37
C THR A 190 -16.01 9.61 -6.94
N LEU A 191 -16.72 10.22 -5.99
CA LEU A 191 -16.56 9.97 -4.56
C LEU A 191 -17.85 9.37 -4.02
N THR A 192 -17.77 8.19 -3.40
CA THR A 192 -18.90 7.56 -2.70
C THR A 192 -18.47 7.24 -1.27
N VAL A 193 -18.79 8.13 -0.34
CA VAL A 193 -18.50 7.98 1.08
C VAL A 193 -19.77 8.28 1.87
N ASP A 194 -20.28 7.25 2.54
CA ASP A 194 -21.42 7.37 3.45
C ASP A 194 -20.92 7.54 4.90
N ALA A 195 -21.38 8.60 5.57
CA ALA A 195 -20.91 8.94 6.91
C ALA A 195 -21.31 7.88 7.95
N ASP A 196 -22.51 7.34 7.86
CA ASP A 196 -23.00 6.33 8.81
C ASP A 196 -22.22 5.01 8.66
N THR A 197 -21.88 4.63 7.43
CA THR A 197 -21.00 3.49 7.12
C THR A 197 -19.60 3.70 7.69
N VAL A 198 -19.02 4.89 7.53
CA VAL A 198 -17.70 5.23 8.10
C VAL A 198 -17.72 5.14 9.63
N GLU A 199 -18.72 5.74 10.29
CA GLU A 199 -18.82 5.70 11.75
C GLU A 199 -19.02 4.28 12.28
N SER A 200 -19.84 3.47 11.60
CA SER A 200 -20.04 2.06 11.96
C SER A 200 -18.74 1.27 11.85
N TYR A 201 -17.97 1.49 10.78
CA TYR A 201 -16.65 0.89 10.57
C TYR A 201 -15.68 1.27 11.69
N LEU A 202 -15.54 2.56 12.00
CA LEU A 202 -14.62 3.04 13.03
C LEU A 202 -15.02 2.57 14.43
N THR A 203 -16.32 2.53 14.72
CA THR A 203 -16.87 2.02 15.98
C THR A 203 -16.54 0.54 16.19
N ALA A 204 -16.58 -0.27 15.13
CA ALA A 204 -16.20 -1.68 15.21
C ALA A 204 -14.72 -1.83 15.64
N TYR A 205 -13.83 -1.02 15.08
CA TYR A 205 -12.43 -0.99 15.48
C TYR A 205 -12.22 -0.45 16.89
N GLN A 206 -12.96 0.57 17.31
CA GLN A 206 -12.81 1.16 18.65
C GLN A 206 -13.27 0.20 19.75
N ASN A 207 -14.36 -0.54 19.52
CA ASN A 207 -15.00 -1.38 20.53
C ASN A 207 -14.53 -2.85 20.52
N HIS A 208 -13.63 -3.22 19.61
CA HIS A 208 -13.13 -4.58 19.54
C HIS A 208 -12.35 -4.95 20.81
N ALA A 209 -12.70 -6.11 21.40
CA ALA A 209 -12.18 -6.55 22.70
C ALA A 209 -10.66 -6.83 22.66
N ASP A 210 -10.18 -7.45 21.59
CA ASP A 210 -8.74 -7.62 21.35
C ASP A 210 -8.21 -6.37 20.65
N ARG A 211 -7.59 -5.47 21.43
CA ARG A 211 -6.98 -4.24 20.92
C ARG A 211 -5.78 -4.50 20.02
N GLY A 212 -4.99 -5.53 20.31
CA GLY A 212 -3.81 -5.87 19.52
C GLY A 212 -4.20 -6.29 18.11
N ARG A 213 -5.21 -7.16 18.00
CA ARG A 213 -5.79 -7.56 16.72
C ARG A 213 -6.44 -6.40 15.97
N ALA A 214 -7.21 -5.57 16.67
CA ALA A 214 -7.88 -4.42 16.06
C ALA A 214 -6.87 -3.44 15.44
N LEU A 215 -5.78 -3.12 16.14
CA LEU A 215 -4.76 -2.20 15.64
C LEU A 215 -3.91 -2.81 14.53
N GLU A 216 -3.57 -4.10 14.62
CA GLU A 216 -2.90 -4.83 13.53
C GLU A 216 -3.70 -4.69 12.23
N ARG A 217 -5.00 -5.00 12.29
CA ARG A 217 -5.85 -4.90 11.11
C ARG A 217 -6.03 -3.44 10.67
N LEU A 218 -6.30 -2.52 11.60
CA LEU A 218 -6.50 -1.11 11.29
C LEU A 218 -5.28 -0.47 10.60
N ALA A 219 -4.06 -0.88 10.94
CA ALA A 219 -2.85 -0.45 10.25
C ALA A 219 -2.84 -0.89 8.78
N ALA A 220 -3.21 -2.14 8.49
CA ALA A 220 -3.34 -2.64 7.11
C ALA A 220 -4.47 -1.93 6.35
N GLU A 221 -5.63 -1.74 6.97
CA GLU A 221 -6.77 -1.05 6.34
C GLU A 221 -6.46 0.42 6.03
N THR A 222 -5.81 1.12 6.95
CA THR A 222 -5.44 2.54 6.77
C THR A 222 -4.45 2.69 5.62
N TRP A 223 -3.56 1.72 5.45
CA TRP A 223 -2.64 1.66 4.31
C TRP A 223 -3.35 1.43 2.98
N LEU A 224 -4.33 0.50 2.92
CA LEU A 224 -5.18 0.29 1.73
C LEU A 224 -5.98 1.55 1.38
N LEU A 225 -6.59 2.18 2.40
CA LEU A 225 -7.33 3.43 2.25
C LEU A 225 -6.43 4.53 1.67
N ALA A 226 -5.23 4.75 2.22
CA ALA A 226 -4.30 5.75 1.73
C ALA A 226 -3.87 5.50 0.27
N ARG A 227 -3.60 4.24 -0.10
CA ARG A 227 -3.28 3.86 -1.49
C ARG A 227 -4.41 4.21 -2.46
N ALA A 228 -5.65 3.88 -2.10
CA ALA A 228 -6.81 4.23 -2.92
C ALA A 228 -6.92 5.75 -3.16
N ARG A 229 -6.57 6.60 -2.18
CA ARG A 229 -6.57 8.06 -2.36
C ARG A 229 -5.44 8.51 -3.27
N LYS A 230 -4.25 7.96 -3.13
CA LYS A 230 -3.12 8.29 -4.01
C LYS A 230 -3.44 7.92 -5.46
N LEU A 231 -4.03 6.75 -5.68
CA LEU A 231 -4.51 6.30 -6.99
C LEU A 231 -5.60 7.22 -7.54
N HIS A 232 -6.60 7.57 -6.72
CA HIS A 232 -7.67 8.50 -7.11
C HIS A 232 -7.14 9.89 -7.50
N THR A 233 -6.18 10.43 -6.74
CA THR A 233 -5.53 11.70 -7.05
C THR A 233 -4.78 11.65 -8.39
N LYS A 234 -4.04 10.57 -8.68
CA LYS A 234 -3.40 10.39 -9.99
C LYS A 234 -4.42 10.28 -11.12
N TYR A 235 -5.54 9.60 -10.88
CA TYR A 235 -6.62 9.56 -11.86
C TYR A 235 -7.27 10.93 -12.11
N ARG A 236 -7.52 11.73 -11.05
CA ARG A 236 -8.06 13.09 -11.19
C ARG A 236 -7.11 14.01 -11.96
N ALA A 237 -5.80 13.87 -11.78
CA ALA A 237 -4.81 14.58 -12.57
C ALA A 237 -4.89 14.18 -14.05
N LEU A 238 -4.89 12.88 -14.35
CA LEU A 238 -5.07 12.34 -15.69
C LEU A 238 -6.37 12.85 -16.36
N PHE A 239 -7.51 12.71 -15.69
CA PHE A 239 -8.82 13.12 -16.20
C PHE A 239 -8.89 14.62 -16.50
N ALA A 240 -8.25 15.44 -15.66
CA ALA A 240 -8.19 16.89 -15.84
C ALA A 240 -7.08 17.37 -16.80
N GLY A 241 -6.27 16.46 -17.35
CA GLY A 241 -5.11 16.81 -18.18
C GLY A 241 -4.01 17.57 -17.42
N ARG A 242 -3.81 17.25 -16.13
CA ARG A 242 -2.78 17.82 -15.26
C ARG A 242 -1.66 16.80 -15.00
N ASP A 243 -0.43 17.31 -14.86
CA ASP A 243 0.73 16.48 -14.50
C ASP A 243 0.85 16.23 -12.99
N GLU A 244 0.33 17.16 -12.18
CA GLU A 244 0.49 17.16 -10.73
C GLU A 244 -0.85 17.29 -10.00
N GLU A 245 -0.88 16.81 -8.76
CA GLU A 245 -1.98 17.01 -7.81
C GLU A 245 -2.10 18.48 -7.37
N THR A 246 -3.31 18.89 -6.97
CA THR A 246 -3.53 20.22 -6.39
C THR A 246 -2.93 20.31 -4.99
N GLU A 247 -2.74 21.52 -4.47
CA GLU A 247 -2.27 21.72 -3.09
C GLU A 247 -3.20 21.06 -2.06
N ALA A 248 -4.52 21.12 -2.28
CA ALA A 248 -5.51 20.48 -1.41
C ALA A 248 -5.40 18.94 -1.45
N GLU A 249 -5.28 18.37 -2.65
CA GLU A 249 -5.05 16.93 -2.83
C GLU A 249 -3.74 16.50 -2.15
N GLY A 250 -2.64 17.21 -2.39
CA GLY A 250 -1.35 16.92 -1.75
C GLY A 250 -1.39 17.08 -0.22
N GLY A 251 -2.12 18.07 0.30
CA GLY A 251 -2.36 18.24 1.72
C GLY A 251 -3.09 17.05 2.34
N GLN A 252 -4.09 16.54 1.64
CA GLN A 252 -4.88 15.38 2.08
C GLN A 252 -4.08 14.08 2.00
N LEU A 253 -3.29 13.87 0.95
CA LEU A 253 -2.41 12.70 0.85
C LEU A 253 -1.38 12.68 1.97
N ARG A 254 -0.79 13.83 2.31
CA ARG A 254 0.07 13.93 3.49
C ARG A 254 -0.67 13.61 4.78
N ALA A 255 -1.92 14.06 4.94
CA ALA A 255 -2.71 13.72 6.12
C ALA A 255 -2.97 12.20 6.25
N TRP A 256 -3.23 11.52 5.13
CA TRP A 256 -3.35 10.07 5.06
C TRP A 256 -2.03 9.36 5.40
N ASP A 257 -0.90 9.83 4.89
CA ASP A 257 0.41 9.25 5.22
C ASP A 257 0.68 9.29 6.73
N LYS A 258 0.30 10.39 7.41
CA LYS A 258 0.38 10.46 8.88
C LYS A 258 -0.50 9.44 9.57
N ALA A 259 -1.73 9.24 9.08
CA ALA A 259 -2.65 8.27 9.66
C ALA A 259 -2.11 6.84 9.53
N VAL A 260 -1.46 6.51 8.40
CA VAL A 260 -0.76 5.24 8.20
C VAL A 260 0.37 5.08 9.23
N GLU A 261 1.20 6.09 9.41
CA GLU A 261 2.31 6.05 10.38
C GLU A 261 1.81 5.87 11.82
N GLN A 262 0.77 6.61 12.20
CA GLN A 262 0.21 6.56 13.55
C GLN A 262 -0.48 5.23 13.87
N THR A 263 -1.28 4.70 12.93
CA THR A 263 -1.93 3.39 13.10
C THR A 263 -0.89 2.27 13.18
N TYR A 264 0.15 2.33 12.35
CA TYR A 264 1.27 1.38 12.42
C TYR A 264 2.04 1.47 13.74
N LEU A 265 2.35 2.69 14.21
CA LEU A 265 3.02 2.90 15.49
C LEU A 265 2.18 2.37 16.66
N ALA A 266 0.88 2.62 16.66
CA ALA A 266 -0.05 2.12 17.67
C ALA A 266 -0.05 0.58 17.71
N HIS A 267 -0.16 -0.07 16.55
CA HIS A 267 -0.02 -1.53 16.44
C HIS A 267 1.31 -2.04 17.01
N ARG A 268 2.44 -1.41 16.65
CA ARG A 268 3.76 -1.81 17.13
C ARG A 268 3.94 -1.64 18.63
N ARG A 269 3.35 -0.60 19.23
CA ARG A 269 3.36 -0.39 20.68
C ARG A 269 2.56 -1.46 21.40
N VAL A 270 1.33 -1.71 20.98
CA VAL A 270 0.44 -2.69 21.63
C VAL A 270 0.95 -4.12 21.46
N SER A 271 1.47 -4.49 20.29
CA SER A 271 2.07 -5.82 20.08
C SER A 271 3.29 -6.09 20.97
N ARG A 272 3.95 -5.04 21.47
CA ARG A 272 5.06 -5.11 22.44
C ARG A 272 4.61 -4.97 23.89
N GLY A 273 3.30 -5.03 24.16
CA GLY A 273 2.74 -4.92 25.51
C GLY A 273 2.72 -3.51 26.09
N ARG A 274 2.91 -2.46 25.26
CA ARG A 274 2.76 -1.06 25.67
C ARG A 274 1.32 -0.57 25.51
N ALA A 275 1.00 0.55 26.15
CA ALA A 275 -0.32 1.17 26.03
C ALA A 275 -0.61 1.67 24.59
N GLU A 276 -1.87 1.55 24.19
CA GLU A 276 -2.41 2.11 22.94
C GLU A 276 -2.35 3.65 22.98
N PRO A 277 -1.76 4.31 21.97
CA PRO A 277 -1.84 5.76 21.83
C PRO A 277 -3.29 6.24 21.71
N ALA A 278 -3.61 7.35 22.36
CA ALA A 278 -4.94 7.96 22.24
C ALA A 278 -5.20 8.50 20.82
N GLY A 279 -6.46 8.60 20.43
CA GLY A 279 -6.89 9.36 19.25
C GLY A 279 -6.61 8.72 17.87
N VAL A 280 -6.09 7.49 17.79
CA VAL A 280 -5.80 6.83 16.50
C VAL A 280 -7.05 6.71 15.61
N VAL A 281 -8.18 6.29 16.20
CA VAL A 281 -9.46 6.17 15.48
C VAL A 281 -10.04 7.56 15.16
N ASP A 282 -9.91 8.51 16.08
CA ASP A 282 -10.39 9.89 15.88
C ASP A 282 -9.66 10.57 14.73
N ARG A 283 -8.36 10.34 14.60
CA ARG A 283 -7.59 10.84 13.48
C ARG A 283 -8.02 10.24 12.15
N LEU A 284 -8.30 8.94 12.13
CA LEU A 284 -8.82 8.28 10.92
C LEU A 284 -10.19 8.85 10.53
N ARG A 285 -11.04 9.16 11.52
CA ARG A 285 -12.32 9.86 11.31
C ARG A 285 -12.12 11.22 10.65
N GLU A 286 -11.20 12.03 11.16
CA GLU A 286 -10.89 13.35 10.62
C GLU A 286 -10.45 13.29 9.16
N VAL A 287 -9.51 12.40 8.82
CA VAL A 287 -9.02 12.31 7.43
C VAL A 287 -10.09 11.77 6.48
N LEU A 288 -10.92 10.81 6.91
CA LEU A 288 -12.06 10.32 6.11
C LEU A 288 -13.12 11.41 5.90
N ALA A 289 -13.39 12.24 6.90
CA ALA A 289 -14.30 13.37 6.75
C ALA A 289 -13.73 14.40 5.76
N ALA A 290 -12.43 14.68 5.82
CA ALA A 290 -11.76 15.61 4.92
C ALA A 290 -11.75 15.16 3.44
N ASP A 291 -11.79 13.85 3.16
CA ASP A 291 -11.94 13.33 1.78
C ASP A 291 -13.17 13.93 1.08
N ARG A 292 -14.27 14.17 1.82
CA ARG A 292 -15.50 14.74 1.25
C ARG A 292 -15.35 16.19 0.80
N THR A 293 -14.47 16.95 1.45
CA THR A 293 -14.17 18.33 1.04
C THR A 293 -13.16 18.36 -0.11
N VAL A 294 -12.13 17.52 -0.05
CA VAL A 294 -11.02 17.56 -1.03
C VAL A 294 -11.39 16.86 -2.34
N PHE A 295 -12.08 15.72 -2.26
CA PHE A 295 -12.46 14.93 -3.44
C PHE A 295 -13.92 15.13 -3.85
N GLY A 296 -14.74 15.76 -3.01
CA GLY A 296 -16.11 16.14 -3.35
C GLY A 296 -16.20 17.31 -4.33
N ALA A 297 -17.43 17.63 -4.75
CA ALA A 297 -17.70 18.64 -5.78
C ALA A 297 -17.60 20.10 -5.28
N GLU A 298 -17.38 20.33 -3.97
CA GLU A 298 -17.37 21.66 -3.36
C GLU A 298 -16.21 21.80 -2.34
N GLY A 299 -15.35 22.81 -2.52
CA GLY A 299 -14.68 23.43 -1.36
C GLY A 299 -13.24 23.92 -1.53
N ALA A 300 -13.06 25.23 -1.30
CA ALA A 300 -11.82 25.98 -1.23
C ALA A 300 -11.03 25.83 0.10
N VAL A 301 -9.77 26.29 0.11
CA VAL A 301 -8.73 26.08 1.15
C VAL A 301 -8.52 27.33 2.04
N PRO A 302 -8.21 27.20 3.36
CA PRO A 302 -7.61 28.27 4.17
C PRO A 302 -6.12 28.04 4.52
N ALA A 303 -5.39 29.15 4.76
CA ALA A 303 -3.91 29.26 4.87
C ALA A 303 -3.34 29.20 6.31
N PRO A 304 -2.02 28.90 6.51
CA PRO A 304 -1.40 28.73 7.82
C PRO A 304 -0.59 29.95 8.33
N ALA A 305 -0.25 29.95 9.64
CA ALA A 305 0.45 31.00 10.38
C ALA A 305 1.84 30.56 10.94
N PRO A 306 2.75 31.48 11.34
CA PRO A 306 4.20 31.22 11.51
C PRO A 306 4.71 31.12 12.97
N THR A 307 5.94 30.60 13.13
CA THR A 307 6.66 30.26 14.39
C THR A 307 7.91 31.13 14.68
N VAL A 308 8.38 31.10 15.95
CA VAL A 308 9.42 31.96 16.59
C VAL A 308 10.65 31.12 17.07
N PRO A 309 11.90 31.66 17.19
CA PRO A 309 13.11 30.89 17.52
C PRO A 309 13.53 30.83 19.02
N GLY A 310 14.31 29.79 19.39
CA GLY A 310 14.81 29.47 20.77
C GLY A 310 16.34 29.59 21.00
N SER A 311 16.82 29.22 22.20
CA SER A 311 18.09 29.66 22.86
C SER A 311 19.12 28.55 23.22
N ALA A 312 20.30 28.96 23.71
CA ALA A 312 21.58 28.21 23.80
C ALA A 312 21.66 26.90 24.63
N THR A 313 20.63 26.47 25.36
CA THR A 313 20.55 25.11 25.93
C THR A 313 20.28 24.03 24.86
N ASP A 314 19.94 24.47 23.65
CA ASP A 314 19.54 23.62 22.52
C ASP A 314 20.70 22.83 21.90
N ASP A 315 21.93 23.34 21.93
CA ASP A 315 23.04 22.75 21.15
C ASP A 315 23.56 21.39 21.66
N ALA A 316 23.34 21.06 22.93
CA ALA A 316 23.73 19.76 23.50
C ALA A 316 22.67 18.67 23.22
N LEU A 317 21.39 19.03 23.31
CA LEU A 317 20.27 18.16 22.94
C LEU A 317 20.27 17.88 21.44
N ARG A 318 20.46 18.92 20.64
CA ARG A 318 20.53 18.87 19.17
C ARG A 318 21.59 17.91 18.66
N ARG A 319 22.78 17.91 19.27
CA ARG A 319 23.86 16.97 18.93
C ARG A 319 23.52 15.51 19.27
N ARG A 320 22.90 15.24 20.43
CA ARG A 320 22.51 13.87 20.80
C ARG A 320 21.44 13.31 19.87
N VAL A 321 20.45 14.12 19.49
CA VAL A 321 19.40 13.72 18.53
C VAL A 321 19.99 13.51 17.13
N ALA A 322 20.87 14.40 16.68
CA ALA A 322 21.55 14.27 15.38
C ALA A 322 22.41 13.01 15.30
N ALA A 323 23.15 12.64 16.36
CA ALA A 323 23.99 11.45 16.39
C ALA A 323 23.18 10.15 16.23
N VAL A 324 22.02 10.05 16.88
CA VAL A 324 21.12 8.89 16.72
C VAL A 324 20.56 8.84 15.29
N ALA A 325 20.06 9.96 14.78
CA ALA A 325 19.51 10.02 13.43
C ALA A 325 20.55 9.70 12.35
N ALA A 326 21.80 10.17 12.52
CA ALA A 326 22.92 9.86 11.66
C ALA A 326 23.24 8.36 11.64
N ALA A 327 23.22 7.70 12.81
CA ALA A 327 23.48 6.26 12.92
C ALA A 327 22.39 5.42 12.23
N VAL A 328 21.12 5.81 12.36
CA VAL A 328 19.99 5.09 11.74
C VAL A 328 19.94 5.30 10.22
N LEU A 329 20.19 6.52 9.75
CA LEU A 329 20.13 6.85 8.32
C LEU A 329 21.42 6.52 7.57
N GLY A 330 22.52 6.25 8.29
CA GLY A 330 23.83 5.99 7.71
C GLY A 330 24.44 7.23 7.04
N VAL A 331 24.21 8.42 7.61
CA VAL A 331 24.62 9.72 7.04
C VAL A 331 25.52 10.51 8.00
N PRO A 332 26.30 11.50 7.53
CA PRO A 332 27.09 12.36 8.41
C PRO A 332 26.22 13.20 9.36
N GLU A 333 26.58 13.22 10.65
CA GLU A 333 25.89 14.05 11.67
C GLU A 333 25.89 15.55 11.31
N THR A 334 26.95 16.02 10.64
CA THR A 334 27.10 17.43 10.22
C THR A 334 25.99 17.90 9.30
N ASP A 335 25.47 17.02 8.45
CA ASP A 335 24.43 17.37 7.47
C ASP A 335 23.08 17.56 8.18
N LEU A 336 22.81 16.75 9.19
CA LEU A 336 21.62 16.85 10.03
C LEU A 336 21.66 18.09 10.93
N LEU A 337 22.83 18.40 11.51
CA LEU A 337 23.03 19.63 12.31
C LEU A 337 22.92 20.91 11.47
N ALA A 338 23.16 20.83 10.16
CA ALA A 338 22.94 21.93 9.21
C ALA A 338 21.45 22.13 8.86
N GLY A 339 20.55 21.30 9.38
CA GLY A 339 19.09 21.43 9.21
C GLY A 339 18.53 20.66 8.03
N ALA A 340 19.28 19.71 7.45
CA ALA A 340 18.77 18.80 6.44
C ALA A 340 17.54 18.04 6.98
N ALA A 341 16.50 17.96 6.16
CA ALA A 341 15.32 17.17 6.47
C ALA A 341 15.63 15.68 6.28
N PHE A 342 15.07 14.82 7.12
CA PHE A 342 15.35 13.39 7.03
C PHE A 342 14.92 12.80 5.69
N ASP A 343 13.81 13.27 5.12
CA ASP A 343 13.28 12.88 3.80
C ASP A 343 14.16 13.28 2.60
N SER A 344 15.19 14.10 2.82
CA SER A 344 16.18 14.42 1.79
C SER A 344 17.21 13.30 1.59
N PHE A 345 17.27 12.30 2.47
CA PHE A 345 18.19 11.18 2.38
C PHE A 345 17.51 9.95 1.74
N PRO A 346 18.14 9.30 0.74
CA PRO A 346 17.58 8.10 0.09
C PRO A 346 17.29 6.92 1.03
N SER A 347 17.96 6.88 2.19
CA SER A 347 17.77 5.84 3.21
C SER A 347 16.55 6.09 4.10
N PHE A 348 15.93 7.27 4.03
CA PHE A 348 14.79 7.62 4.87
C PHE A 348 13.52 6.89 4.44
N SER A 349 12.81 6.37 5.43
CA SER A 349 11.49 5.77 5.30
C SER A 349 10.77 5.91 6.64
N SER A 350 9.45 5.71 6.66
CA SER A 350 8.67 5.74 7.89
C SER A 350 9.15 4.71 8.93
N PHE A 351 9.73 3.59 8.49
CA PHE A 351 10.39 2.62 9.38
C PHE A 351 11.64 3.20 10.05
N ARG A 352 12.50 3.86 9.26
CA ARG A 352 13.69 4.52 9.81
C ARG A 352 13.32 5.66 10.74
N LEU A 353 12.23 6.38 10.48
CA LEU A 353 11.75 7.40 11.40
C LEU A 353 11.41 6.83 12.77
N VAL A 354 10.74 5.67 12.82
CA VAL A 354 10.45 4.97 14.09
C VAL A 354 11.75 4.55 14.78
N GLU A 355 12.73 4.01 14.06
CA GLU A 355 14.04 3.65 14.64
C GLU A 355 14.80 4.87 15.21
N ILE A 356 14.70 6.03 14.54
CA ILE A 356 15.26 7.29 15.06
C ILE A 356 14.60 7.66 16.38
N ILE A 357 13.25 7.63 16.43
CA ILE A 357 12.49 7.93 17.64
C ILE A 357 12.88 6.99 18.78
N GLU A 358 12.87 5.68 18.54
CA GLU A 358 13.24 4.67 19.54
C GLU A 358 14.69 4.86 20.04
N GLY A 359 15.62 5.14 19.11
CA GLY A 359 17.00 5.41 19.45
C GLY A 359 17.15 6.68 20.31
N VAL A 360 16.37 7.71 20.02
CA VAL A 360 16.41 9.00 20.74
C VAL A 360 15.84 8.83 22.15
N GLU A 361 14.69 8.17 22.29
CA GLU A 361 14.09 7.84 23.60
C GLU A 361 15.06 7.03 24.46
N SER A 362 15.69 6.01 23.88
CA SER A 362 16.68 5.18 24.57
C SER A 362 17.95 5.95 24.93
N ALA A 363 18.45 6.85 24.07
CA ALA A 363 19.67 7.61 24.32
C ALA A 363 19.49 8.74 25.35
N LEU A 364 18.25 9.15 25.59
CA LEU A 364 17.88 10.23 26.51
C LEU A 364 17.19 9.73 27.78
N ASP A 365 16.89 8.44 27.89
CA ASP A 365 16.13 7.82 28.98
C ASP A 365 14.80 8.56 29.23
N ARG A 366 14.10 8.88 28.13
CA ARG A 366 12.87 9.67 28.12
C ARG A 366 11.90 9.12 27.08
N GLU A 367 10.63 9.03 27.44
CA GLU A 367 9.55 8.74 26.48
C GLU A 367 9.03 10.06 25.91
N LEU A 368 8.85 10.11 24.58
CA LEU A 368 8.26 11.26 23.90
C LEU A 368 6.75 11.24 24.07
N ASP A 369 6.16 12.42 24.28
CA ASP A 369 4.71 12.55 24.32
C ASP A 369 4.10 12.11 22.98
N PRO A 370 3.25 11.07 22.95
CA PRO A 370 2.63 10.57 21.74
C PRO A 370 1.84 11.64 20.97
N ASP A 371 1.27 12.63 21.66
CA ASP A 371 0.48 13.70 21.06
C ASP A 371 1.34 14.68 20.25
N HIS A 372 2.66 14.64 20.45
CA HIS A 372 3.64 15.47 19.75
C HIS A 372 4.39 14.73 18.64
N LEU A 373 4.24 13.41 18.54
CA LEU A 373 4.80 12.55 17.49
C LEU A 373 3.98 12.63 16.18
N ILE A 374 3.79 13.86 15.69
CA ILE A 374 3.16 14.13 14.39
C ILE A 374 4.23 14.42 13.34
N PRO A 375 4.07 14.02 12.06
CA PRO A 375 5.12 14.17 11.05
C PRO A 375 5.62 15.58 10.78
N GLU A 376 4.86 16.63 11.10
CA GLU A 376 5.36 18.03 11.09
C GLU A 376 6.48 18.26 12.10
N ASN A 377 6.42 17.55 13.22
CA ASN A 377 7.38 17.65 14.31
C ASN A 377 8.50 16.59 14.21
N LEU A 378 8.56 15.83 13.11
CA LEU A 378 9.47 14.70 12.95
C LEU A 378 10.33 14.78 11.67
N ARG A 379 10.42 15.95 11.02
CA ARG A 379 11.14 16.10 9.74
C ARG A 379 12.62 16.44 9.90
N ARG A 380 12.98 17.06 11.01
CA ARG A 380 14.35 17.54 11.29
C ARG A 380 14.73 17.24 12.73
N VAL A 381 16.03 17.23 12.99
CA VAL A 381 16.60 17.18 14.35
C VAL A 381 15.98 18.25 15.26
N ASP A 382 15.78 19.46 14.73
CA ASP A 382 15.23 20.58 15.50
C ASP A 382 13.75 20.41 15.87
N ASP A 383 13.01 19.65 15.05
CA ASP A 383 11.62 19.33 15.34
C ASP A 383 11.53 18.31 16.49
N LEU A 384 12.36 17.27 16.47
CA LEU A 384 12.50 16.31 17.57
C LEU A 384 12.97 16.99 18.87
N CYS A 385 13.94 17.90 18.77
CA CYS A 385 14.41 18.67 19.93
C CYS A 385 13.30 19.53 20.53
N ARG A 386 12.36 20.02 19.72
CA ARG A 386 11.19 20.79 20.19
C ARG A 386 10.23 19.93 21.01
N ILE A 387 10.04 18.67 20.65
CA ILE A 387 9.21 17.71 21.40
C ILE A 387 9.88 17.32 22.73
N LEU A 388 11.20 17.22 22.74
CA LEU A 388 12.00 16.79 23.90
C LEU A 388 12.18 17.84 25.00
N ARG A 389 11.75 19.09 24.74
CA ARG A 389 11.73 20.19 25.70
C ARG A 389 10.48 20.11 26.55
#